data_AF-A0A165YFP9-F1
#
_entry.id   AF-A0A165YFP9-F1
#
_cell.length_a   1.000
_cell.length_b   1.000
_cell.length_c   1.000
_cell.angle_alpha   90.00
_cell.angle_beta   90.00
_cell.angle_gamma   90.00
#
_symmetry.space_group_name_H-M   'P 1'
#
loop_
_entity.id
_entity.type
_entity.pdbx_description
1 polymer ?
#
loop_
_entity_poly.entity_id
_entity_poly.type
_entity_poly.pdbx_seq_one_letter_code
_entity_poly.pdbx_strand_id
1 'polypeptide(L)'
;MASFDNAEEARDSLQKELNVQDPVSFPVNGQFTDMAQLITCLLEDTSGNRIRYTRQCMTCNAKDTPLFRSPTWNLPVQSSPRLLSAEIKHRLSKMSSEACKSCGAKKVKEEYTINHHDPPPFIALGLEDRREMGEGACQPKLTATVSIGEKGDKVTYKLRGLVYWNGTHFTCRMIGKAGEVYYNDGMISGATSIQEGPLAKSALRDVVRETIRHRRLSPSAVGFWIEPEGKELFGVRVCKMGSNVTMKPGSYLASCVGVLTSVQPKYDIETGQERMASNMMKMLEMKELDRAPEQGF
;
A
#
# COMPACT_ATOMS: atom_id res chain seq x y z
N MET A 1 1.63 -22.32 -3.65
CA MET A 1 1.60 -21.52 -2.41
C MET A 1 2.49 -20.31 -2.62
N ALA A 2 2.01 -19.10 -2.34
CA ALA A 2 2.91 -17.95 -2.25
C ALA A 2 3.73 -18.17 -0.98
N SER A 3 5.04 -18.34 -1.10
CA SER A 3 5.93 -18.38 0.05
C SER A 3 6.35 -16.96 0.39
N PHE A 4 6.33 -16.61 1.68
CA PHE A 4 6.89 -15.35 2.19
C PHE A 4 8.40 -15.48 2.48
N ASP A 5 9.01 -16.60 2.10
CA ASP A 5 10.47 -16.77 2.13
C ASP A 5 11.09 -15.63 1.31
N ASN A 6 12.00 -14.86 1.93
CA ASN A 6 12.72 -13.71 1.36
C ASN A 6 12.03 -12.33 1.48
N ALA A 7 11.10 -12.15 2.42
CA ALA A 7 10.55 -10.80 2.71
C ALA A 7 11.64 -9.75 3.01
N GLU A 8 12.74 -10.17 3.64
CA GLU A 8 13.89 -9.33 3.96
C GLU A 8 14.67 -8.90 2.71
N GLU A 9 14.92 -9.82 1.79
CA GLU A 9 15.60 -9.52 0.54
C GLU A 9 14.76 -8.60 -0.37
N ALA A 10 13.45 -8.84 -0.42
CA ALA A 10 12.51 -7.98 -1.15
C ALA A 10 12.52 -6.56 -0.59
N ARG A 11 12.53 -6.41 0.74
CA ARG A 11 12.72 -5.12 1.40
C ARG A 11 14.03 -4.47 0.97
N ASP A 12 15.16 -5.15 1.16
CA ASP A 12 16.49 -4.56 0.97
C ASP A 12 16.68 -4.10 -0.47
N SER A 13 16.15 -4.88 -1.41
CA SER A 13 16.15 -4.55 -2.84
C SER A 13 15.30 -3.31 -3.11
N LEU A 14 14.08 -3.26 -2.57
CA LEU A 14 13.19 -2.11 -2.72
C LEU A 14 13.79 -0.84 -2.12
N GLN A 15 14.40 -0.91 -0.94
CA GLN A 15 15.04 0.24 -0.30
C GLN A 15 16.19 0.79 -1.14
N LYS A 16 17.03 -0.09 -1.71
CA LYS A 16 18.11 0.32 -2.61
C LYS A 16 17.57 0.99 -3.87
N GLU A 17 16.53 0.43 -4.47
CA GLU A 17 15.90 1.00 -5.67
C GLU A 17 15.32 2.39 -5.39
N LEU A 18 14.57 2.54 -4.29
CA LEU A 18 13.98 3.82 -3.91
C LEU A 18 15.04 4.84 -3.51
N ASN A 19 16.13 4.42 -2.86
CA ASN A 19 17.26 5.28 -2.52
C ASN A 19 17.94 5.86 -3.77
N VAL A 20 18.07 5.06 -4.84
CA VAL A 20 18.61 5.54 -6.12
C VAL A 20 17.72 6.63 -6.74
N GLN A 21 16.41 6.55 -6.53
CA GLN A 21 15.45 7.53 -7.07
C GLN A 21 15.38 8.80 -6.23
N ASP A 22 15.30 8.67 -4.91
CA ASP A 22 15.24 9.77 -3.96
C ASP A 22 15.97 9.41 -2.66
N PRO A 23 17.29 9.69 -2.58
CA PRO A 23 18.10 9.30 -1.43
C PRO A 23 17.78 10.08 -0.16
N VAL A 24 17.11 11.23 -0.27
CA VAL A 24 16.70 12.07 0.87
C VAL A 24 15.49 11.44 1.55
N SER A 25 14.51 11.01 0.76
CA SER A 25 13.29 10.40 1.28
C SER A 25 13.40 8.92 1.60
N PHE A 26 14.32 8.21 0.93
CA PHE A 26 14.56 6.77 1.11
C PHE A 26 16.02 6.49 1.48
N PRO A 27 16.50 6.93 2.65
CA PRO A 27 17.89 6.76 3.03
C PRO A 27 18.24 5.29 3.35
N VAL A 28 19.49 4.89 3.03
CA VAL A 28 20.06 3.55 3.36
C VAL A 28 21.03 3.58 4.56
N ASN A 29 21.29 4.77 5.12
CA ASN A 29 22.24 5.00 6.22
C ASN A 29 21.62 4.81 7.62
N GLY A 30 20.50 4.09 7.72
CA GLY A 30 19.77 3.89 8.97
C GLY A 30 18.86 5.05 9.38
N GLN A 31 18.76 6.12 8.58
CA GLN A 31 17.73 7.15 8.76
C GLN A 31 16.33 6.60 8.44
N PHE A 32 15.31 7.27 8.98
CA PHE A 32 13.93 6.83 8.85
C PHE A 32 13.35 7.21 7.49
N THR A 33 12.58 6.29 6.92
CA THR A 33 11.72 6.56 5.77
C THR A 33 10.32 6.93 6.28
N ASP A 34 9.74 8.00 5.76
CA ASP A 34 8.34 8.33 6.02
C ASP A 34 7.44 7.29 5.35
N MET A 35 6.64 6.58 6.16
CA MET A 35 5.76 5.51 5.67
C MET A 35 4.67 6.02 4.72
N ALA A 36 4.14 7.23 4.94
CA ALA A 36 3.14 7.81 4.05
C ALA A 36 3.78 8.16 2.69
N GLN A 37 5.01 8.68 2.70
CA GLN A 37 5.75 8.93 1.48
C GLN A 37 6.08 7.64 0.72
N LEU A 38 6.53 6.61 1.43
CA LEU A 38 6.81 5.29 0.85
C LEU A 38 5.56 4.68 0.20
N ILE A 39 4.43 4.65 0.91
CA ILE A 39 3.17 4.13 0.36
C ILE A 39 2.74 4.95 -0.86
N THR A 40 2.90 6.28 -0.82
CA THR A 40 2.56 7.17 -1.95
C THR A 40 3.41 6.85 -3.18
N CYS A 41 4.72 6.67 -3.01
CA CYS A 41 5.64 6.31 -4.08
C CYS A 41 5.30 4.94 -4.68
N LEU A 42 5.03 3.95 -3.83
CA LEU A 42 4.70 2.58 -4.25
C LEU A 42 3.38 2.48 -5.01
N LEU A 43 2.43 3.37 -4.70
CA LEU A 43 1.10 3.37 -5.29
C LEU A 43 0.91 4.45 -6.36
N GLU A 44 1.97 5.15 -6.75
CA GLU A 44 1.88 6.21 -7.75
C GLU A 44 1.47 5.63 -9.13
N ASP A 45 0.29 6.02 -9.57
CA ASP A 45 -0.23 5.82 -10.91
C ASP A 45 0.18 7.01 -11.79
N THR A 46 1.29 6.84 -12.48
CA THR A 46 1.80 7.83 -13.44
C THR A 46 0.85 8.06 -14.62
N SER A 47 -0.03 7.10 -14.93
CA SER A 47 -1.04 7.29 -15.98
C SER A 47 -2.14 8.26 -15.55
N GLY A 48 -2.43 8.33 -14.25
CA GLY A 48 -3.52 9.09 -13.64
C GLY A 48 -4.91 8.79 -14.23
N ASN A 49 -5.06 7.64 -14.90
CA ASN A 49 -6.31 7.26 -15.58
C ASN A 49 -7.21 6.37 -14.71
N ARG A 50 -6.71 5.91 -13.56
CA ARG A 50 -7.43 4.96 -12.70
C ARG A 50 -8.35 5.63 -11.69
N ILE A 51 -8.02 6.84 -11.25
CA ILE A 51 -8.87 7.69 -10.42
C ILE A 51 -8.93 9.09 -11.01
N ARG A 52 -10.14 9.57 -11.26
CA ARG A 52 -10.38 10.96 -11.65
C ARG A 52 -10.80 11.77 -10.44
N TYR A 53 -10.08 12.84 -10.16
CA TYR A 53 -10.49 13.86 -9.20
C TYR A 53 -11.14 15.02 -9.93
N THR A 54 -12.30 15.45 -9.45
CA THR A 54 -13.08 16.57 -9.99
C THR A 54 -13.42 17.53 -8.88
N ARG A 55 -13.23 18.83 -9.10
CA ARG A 55 -13.83 19.87 -8.26
C ARG A 55 -14.76 20.71 -9.10
N GLN A 56 -15.93 21.02 -8.55
CA GLN A 56 -16.97 21.78 -9.23
C GLN A 56 -17.56 22.82 -8.29
N CYS A 57 -17.53 24.08 -8.69
CA CYS A 57 -18.22 25.14 -7.97
C CYS A 57 -19.73 25.02 -8.18
N MET A 58 -20.48 24.93 -7.10
CA MET A 58 -21.95 24.84 -7.14
C MET A 58 -22.63 26.20 -7.40
N THR A 59 -21.86 27.29 -7.49
CA THR A 59 -22.37 28.65 -7.73
C THR A 59 -22.15 29.11 -9.17
N CYS A 60 -20.93 29.00 -9.69
CA CYS A 60 -20.60 29.43 -11.05
C CYS A 60 -20.35 28.28 -12.03
N ASN A 61 -20.49 27.01 -11.59
CA ASN A 61 -20.22 25.81 -12.38
C ASN A 61 -18.80 25.66 -12.92
N ALA A 62 -17.84 26.49 -12.50
CA ALA A 62 -16.43 26.30 -12.80
C ALA A 62 -15.98 24.91 -12.33
N LYS A 63 -15.28 24.18 -13.20
CA LYS A 63 -14.84 22.80 -12.98
C LYS A 63 -13.35 22.67 -13.26
N ASP A 64 -12.62 22.02 -12.37
CA ASP A 64 -11.23 21.59 -12.58
C ASP A 64 -11.09 20.09 -12.29
N THR A 65 -10.19 19.43 -13.01
CA THR A 65 -9.93 17.99 -12.87
C THR A 65 -8.42 17.78 -12.74
N PRO A 66 -7.83 18.05 -11.57
CA PRO A 66 -6.40 17.84 -11.36
C PRO A 66 -6.06 16.36 -11.50
N LEU A 67 -4.84 16.09 -11.97
CA LEU A 67 -4.32 14.73 -12.03
C LEU A 67 -4.18 14.19 -10.60
N PHE A 68 -4.76 13.02 -10.34
CA PHE A 68 -4.67 12.35 -9.06
C PHE A 68 -3.82 11.10 -9.22
N ARG A 69 -2.59 11.15 -8.67
CA ARG A 69 -1.58 10.12 -8.93
C ARG A 69 -1.51 9.03 -7.90
N SER A 70 -1.96 9.22 -6.67
CA SER A 70 -1.79 8.21 -5.62
C SER A 70 -3.12 7.89 -4.95
N PRO A 71 -3.61 6.63 -4.98
CA PRO A 71 -4.82 6.16 -4.30
C PRO A 71 -4.63 6.05 -2.78
N THR A 72 -4.00 7.06 -2.17
CA THR A 72 -3.77 7.21 -0.74
C THR A 72 -4.73 8.23 -0.16
N TRP A 73 -5.53 7.84 0.84
CA TRP A 73 -6.43 8.75 1.54
C TRP A 73 -6.20 8.73 3.04
N ASN A 74 -6.13 9.90 3.67
CA ASN A 74 -6.12 10.00 5.13
C ASN A 74 -7.54 10.16 5.68
N LEU A 75 -7.91 9.29 6.62
CA LEU A 75 -9.18 9.31 7.30
C LEU A 75 -9.02 10.12 8.59
N PRO A 76 -9.83 11.17 8.81
CA PRO A 76 -9.63 12.08 9.91
C PRO A 76 -10.10 11.46 11.22
N VAL A 77 -9.65 12.03 12.34
CA VAL A 77 -10.21 11.67 13.65
C VAL A 77 -11.69 12.07 13.69
N GLN A 78 -12.53 11.17 14.20
CA GLN A 78 -13.98 11.33 14.27
C GLN A 78 -14.42 11.10 15.72
N SER A 79 -15.40 11.87 16.18
CA SER A 79 -15.99 11.71 17.52
C SER A 79 -16.73 10.39 17.70
N SER A 80 -17.14 9.74 16.60
CA SER A 80 -17.81 8.45 16.62
C SER A 80 -17.28 7.49 15.54
N PRO A 81 -17.02 6.20 15.88
CA PRO A 81 -16.59 5.19 14.92
C PRO A 81 -17.61 4.94 13.81
N ARG A 82 -17.22 5.22 12.55
CA ARG A 82 -17.98 4.91 11.33
C ARG A 82 -17.49 3.63 10.67
N LEU A 83 -18.33 2.99 9.86
CA LEU A 83 -17.87 1.90 8.98
C LEU A 83 -16.85 2.43 7.98
N LEU A 84 -15.78 1.67 7.73
CA LEU A 84 -14.73 2.04 6.77
C LEU A 84 -15.31 2.40 5.40
N SER A 85 -16.29 1.61 4.92
CA SER A 85 -16.99 1.88 3.67
C SER A 85 -17.75 3.20 3.66
N ALA A 86 -18.29 3.63 4.80
CA ALA A 86 -18.99 4.90 4.91
C ALA A 86 -17.99 6.07 4.87
N GLU A 87 -16.83 5.90 5.50
CA GLU A 87 -15.78 6.92 5.50
C GLU A 87 -15.16 7.10 4.12
N ILE A 88 -14.87 6.00 3.42
CA ILE A 88 -14.40 6.05 2.03
C ILE A 88 -15.44 6.75 1.14
N LYS A 89 -16.72 6.37 1.22
CA LYS A 89 -17.78 7.05 0.47
C LYS A 89 -17.85 8.56 0.76
N HIS A 90 -17.70 8.94 2.02
CA HIS A 90 -17.65 10.34 2.41
C HIS A 90 -16.44 11.08 1.81
N ARG A 91 -15.27 10.42 1.73
CA ARG A 91 -14.07 11.00 1.10
C ARG A 91 -14.17 11.11 -0.41
N LEU A 92 -14.83 10.15 -1.06
CA LEU A 92 -15.03 10.16 -2.51
C LEU A 92 -15.98 11.27 -2.97
N SER A 93 -16.83 11.80 -2.08
CA SER A 93 -17.69 12.95 -2.38
C SER A 93 -17.86 13.83 -1.15
N LYS A 94 -17.20 14.99 -1.13
CA LYS A 94 -17.30 15.96 -0.03
C LYS A 94 -17.41 17.39 -0.54
N MET A 95 -17.73 18.31 0.36
CA MET A 95 -17.58 19.74 0.10
C MET A 95 -16.15 20.16 0.46
N SER A 96 -15.50 20.90 -0.44
CA SER A 96 -14.19 21.50 -0.21
C SER A 96 -14.23 22.53 0.92
N SER A 97 -13.14 22.63 1.67
CA SER A 97 -12.89 23.78 2.54
C SER A 97 -12.35 24.99 1.77
N GLU A 98 -11.89 24.79 0.54
CA GLU A 98 -11.35 25.86 -0.30
C GLU A 98 -12.46 26.59 -1.07
N ALA A 99 -12.24 27.89 -1.29
CA ALA A 99 -13.13 28.70 -2.12
C ALA A 99 -12.89 28.43 -3.61
N CYS A 100 -13.93 28.61 -4.42
CA CYS A 100 -13.82 28.57 -5.88
C CYS A 100 -12.85 29.65 -6.36
N LYS A 101 -11.84 29.25 -7.15
CA LYS A 101 -10.85 30.19 -7.73
C LYS A 101 -11.46 31.21 -8.68
N SER A 102 -12.57 30.88 -9.34
CA SER A 102 -13.22 31.75 -10.33
C SER A 102 -14.16 32.79 -9.72
N CYS A 103 -14.88 32.46 -8.65
CA CYS A 103 -15.93 33.33 -8.10
C CYS A 103 -15.89 33.53 -6.57
N GLY A 104 -14.91 32.94 -5.86
CA GLY A 104 -14.75 33.06 -4.41
C GLY A 104 -15.81 32.33 -3.55
N ALA A 105 -16.78 31.64 -4.16
CA ALA A 105 -17.81 30.93 -3.42
C ALA A 105 -17.25 29.72 -2.67
N LYS A 106 -17.70 29.50 -1.42
CA LYS A 106 -17.27 28.38 -0.57
C LYS A 106 -17.98 27.05 -0.85
N LYS A 107 -18.92 27.03 -1.79
CA LYS A 107 -19.67 25.82 -2.18
C LYS A 107 -18.98 25.13 -3.35
N VAL A 108 -17.90 24.41 -3.07
CA VAL A 108 -17.18 23.61 -4.06
C VAL A 108 -17.35 22.13 -3.72
N LYS A 109 -17.92 21.35 -4.63
CA LYS A 109 -18.02 19.88 -4.51
C LYS A 109 -16.70 19.27 -5.00
N GLU A 110 -16.17 18.33 -4.23
CA GLU A 110 -15.01 17.50 -4.56
C GLU A 110 -15.46 16.06 -4.73
N GLU A 111 -15.11 15.45 -5.86
CA GLU A 111 -15.56 14.11 -6.25
C GLU A 111 -14.42 13.28 -6.83
N TYR A 112 -14.32 12.03 -6.40
CA TYR A 112 -13.38 11.05 -6.88
C TYR A 112 -14.15 9.92 -7.57
N THR A 113 -13.86 9.71 -8.84
CA THR A 113 -14.44 8.63 -9.64
C THR A 113 -13.37 7.59 -9.93
N ILE A 114 -13.64 6.34 -9.55
CA ILE A 114 -12.78 5.20 -9.90
C ILE A 114 -13.14 4.73 -11.30
N ASN A 115 -12.13 4.52 -12.14
CA ASN A 115 -12.31 3.86 -13.42
C ASN A 115 -12.66 2.38 -13.16
N HIS A 116 -13.90 1.96 -13.43
CA HIS A 116 -14.33 0.60 -13.13
C HIS A 116 -13.76 -0.44 -14.11
N HIS A 117 -13.31 -0.01 -15.30
CA HIS A 117 -12.63 -0.89 -16.27
C HIS A 117 -11.16 -1.12 -15.88
N ASP A 118 -10.47 -0.06 -15.46
CA ASP A 118 -9.11 -0.15 -14.93
C ASP A 118 -8.99 0.50 -13.54
N PRO A 119 -9.53 -0.14 -12.48
CA PRO A 119 -9.42 0.40 -11.14
C PRO A 119 -7.96 0.30 -10.64
N PRO A 120 -7.56 1.18 -9.71
CA PRO A 120 -6.30 1.01 -8.98
C PRO A 120 -6.22 -0.39 -8.40
N PRO A 121 -5.08 -1.10 -8.56
CA PRO A 121 -4.91 -2.43 -8.00
C PRO A 121 -4.93 -2.39 -6.46
N PHE A 122 -4.55 -1.25 -5.89
CA PHE A 122 -4.54 -1.01 -4.45
C PHE A 122 -5.09 0.37 -4.14
N ILE A 123 -5.73 0.46 -2.97
CA ILE A 123 -6.06 1.71 -2.31
C ILE A 123 -5.41 1.65 -0.93
N ALA A 124 -4.71 2.71 -0.57
CA ALA A 124 -4.16 2.91 0.75
C ALA A 124 -5.00 3.90 1.55
N LEU A 125 -5.27 3.55 2.80
CA LEU A 125 -5.96 4.43 3.73
C LEU A 125 -5.04 4.66 4.92
N GLY A 126 -4.69 5.90 5.22
CA GLY A 126 -4.06 6.30 6.47
C GLY A 126 -5.13 6.66 7.49
N LEU A 127 -4.90 6.35 8.77
CA LEU A 127 -5.78 6.74 9.86
C LEU A 127 -5.11 7.86 10.65
N GLU A 128 -5.72 9.04 10.70
CA GLU A 128 -5.19 10.13 11.51
C GLU A 128 -5.21 9.77 13.00
N ASP A 129 -4.16 10.19 13.68
CA ASP A 129 -3.98 10.08 15.11
C ASP A 129 -3.59 11.44 15.66
N ARG A 130 -4.43 11.98 16.52
CA ARG A 130 -4.32 13.32 17.08
C ARG A 130 -4.38 13.28 18.61
N ARG A 131 -3.95 12.16 19.21
CA ARG A 131 -3.93 12.00 20.67
C ARG A 131 -3.00 12.99 21.36
N GLU A 132 -1.88 13.34 20.74
CA GLU A 132 -0.97 14.38 21.25
C GLU A 132 -1.64 15.76 21.32
N MET A 133 -2.65 16.00 20.48
CA MET A 133 -3.47 17.23 20.49
C MET A 133 -4.75 17.10 21.33
N GLY A 134 -4.94 15.99 22.05
CA GLY A 134 -6.14 15.75 22.88
C GLY A 134 -7.41 15.37 22.09
N GLU A 135 -7.32 15.18 20.77
CA GLU A 135 -8.49 14.92 19.89
C GLU A 135 -8.80 13.42 19.71
N GLY A 136 -7.89 12.52 20.09
CA GLY A 136 -8.06 11.07 19.96
C GLY A 136 -7.49 10.49 18.68
N ALA A 137 -7.90 9.27 18.31
CA ALA A 137 -7.42 8.56 17.12
C ALA A 137 -8.59 8.08 16.25
N CYS A 138 -8.40 8.03 14.93
CA CYS A 138 -9.40 7.50 14.01
C CYS A 138 -9.55 5.98 14.23
N GLN A 139 -10.78 5.52 14.49
CA GLN A 139 -11.08 4.11 14.75
C GLN A 139 -12.26 3.63 13.89
N PRO A 140 -12.10 3.49 12.57
CA PRO A 140 -13.17 3.01 11.73
C PRO A 140 -13.51 1.55 12.06
N LYS A 141 -14.80 1.22 11.99
CA LYS A 141 -15.27 -0.16 12.02
C LYS A 141 -14.89 -0.83 10.70
N LEU A 142 -13.88 -1.68 10.77
CA LEU A 142 -13.33 -2.37 9.62
C LEU A 142 -14.24 -3.50 9.13
N THR A 143 -14.25 -3.68 7.82
CA THR A 143 -14.92 -4.78 7.13
C THR A 143 -13.90 -5.46 6.23
N ALA A 144 -14.02 -6.78 6.04
CA ALA A 144 -13.12 -7.54 5.16
C ALA A 144 -13.18 -7.07 3.69
N THR A 145 -14.28 -6.41 3.30
CA THR A 145 -14.49 -5.89 1.95
C THR A 145 -15.04 -4.47 2.01
N VAL A 146 -14.70 -3.67 1.01
CA VAL A 146 -15.26 -2.35 0.75
C VAL A 146 -15.67 -2.29 -0.71
N SER A 147 -16.87 -1.80 -1.00
CA SER A 147 -17.27 -1.54 -2.37
C SER A 147 -17.41 -0.04 -2.64
N ILE A 148 -16.89 0.38 -3.78
CA ILE A 148 -16.85 1.76 -4.26
C ILE A 148 -17.56 1.84 -5.60
N GLY A 149 -18.32 2.92 -5.84
CA GLY A 149 -19.10 3.11 -7.07
C GLY A 149 -20.59 2.79 -6.90
N GLU A 150 -21.32 2.92 -8.01
CA GLU A 150 -22.77 2.69 -8.09
C GLU A 150 -23.09 1.29 -8.64
N LYS A 151 -24.38 0.91 -8.67
CA LYS A 151 -24.82 -0.48 -8.93
C LYS A 151 -24.25 -1.11 -10.21
N GLY A 152 -24.00 -0.32 -11.26
CA GLY A 152 -23.38 -0.78 -12.53
C GLY A 152 -21.86 -0.69 -12.58
N ASP A 153 -21.27 0.28 -11.87
CA ASP A 153 -19.83 0.61 -11.94
C ASP A 153 -19.15 0.34 -10.58
N LYS A 154 -19.56 -0.76 -9.94
CA LYS A 154 -19.14 -1.10 -8.58
C LYS A 154 -17.81 -1.86 -8.60
N VAL A 155 -16.78 -1.31 -7.97
CA VAL A 155 -15.52 -1.99 -7.70
C VAL A 155 -15.51 -2.45 -6.25
N THR A 156 -15.39 -3.76 -6.01
CA THR A 156 -15.27 -4.32 -4.67
C THR A 156 -13.84 -4.65 -4.38
N TYR A 157 -13.31 -4.08 -3.30
CA TYR A 157 -11.98 -4.34 -2.81
C TYR A 157 -12.00 -5.22 -1.55
N LYS A 158 -11.05 -6.16 -1.41
CA LYS A 158 -10.82 -7.00 -0.20
C LYS A 158 -9.62 -6.57 0.62
N LEU A 159 -9.74 -6.48 1.94
CA LEU A 159 -8.66 -6.13 2.84
C LEU A 159 -7.51 -7.15 2.76
N ARG A 160 -6.30 -6.68 2.43
CA ARG A 160 -5.08 -7.48 2.21
C ARG A 160 -3.97 -7.25 3.21
N GLY A 161 -4.01 -6.15 3.95
CA GLY A 161 -3.03 -5.97 5.00
C GLY A 161 -3.30 -4.76 5.88
N LEU A 162 -2.60 -4.75 7.00
CA LEU A 162 -2.63 -3.74 8.03
C LEU A 162 -1.18 -3.42 8.38
N VAL A 163 -0.79 -2.16 8.28
CA VAL A 163 0.53 -1.69 8.70
C VAL A 163 0.35 -0.79 9.90
N TYR A 164 1.02 -1.10 11.01
CA TYR A 164 1.03 -0.32 12.24
C TYR A 164 2.42 0.22 12.45
N TRP A 165 2.58 1.49 12.78
CA TRP A 165 3.88 2.04 13.12
C TRP A 165 3.82 2.99 14.31
N ASN A 166 4.93 3.04 15.03
CA ASN A 166 5.16 3.98 16.12
C ASN A 166 6.65 4.36 16.12
N GLY A 167 6.92 5.65 15.93
CA GLY A 167 8.28 6.15 15.74
C GLY A 167 8.97 5.42 14.59
N THR A 168 10.00 4.65 14.92
CA THR A 168 10.95 4.05 13.97
C THR A 168 10.65 2.60 13.64
N HIS A 169 9.68 2.00 14.32
CA HIS A 169 9.32 0.59 14.18
C HIS A 169 7.90 0.47 13.67
N PHE A 170 7.71 -0.40 12.69
CA PHE A 170 6.40 -0.81 12.21
C PHE A 170 6.26 -2.32 12.34
N THR A 171 5.02 -2.77 12.36
CA THR A 171 4.64 -4.17 12.28
C THR A 171 3.52 -4.27 11.26
N CYS A 172 3.38 -5.41 10.62
CA CYS A 172 2.32 -5.61 9.65
C CYS A 172 1.58 -6.93 9.87
N ARG A 173 0.35 -6.94 9.37
CA ARG A 173 -0.43 -8.15 9.14
C ARG A 173 -0.77 -8.24 7.67
N MET A 174 -0.50 -9.38 7.10
CA MET A 174 -0.81 -9.70 5.71
C MET A 174 -1.97 -10.69 5.69
N ILE A 175 -2.92 -10.48 4.80
CA ILE A 175 -4.13 -11.29 4.68
C ILE A 175 -4.10 -12.00 3.33
N GLY A 176 -3.92 -13.31 3.41
CA GLY A 176 -3.90 -14.23 2.27
C GLY A 176 -5.23 -14.31 1.53
N LYS A 177 -5.23 -15.03 0.41
CA LYS A 177 -6.41 -15.10 -0.47
C LYS A 177 -7.60 -15.80 0.18
N ALA A 178 -7.36 -16.80 1.03
CA ALA A 178 -8.43 -17.48 1.77
C ALA A 178 -8.72 -16.80 3.13
N GLY A 179 -8.11 -15.63 3.38
CA GLY A 179 -8.28 -14.88 4.62
C GLY A 179 -7.33 -15.31 5.73
N GLU A 180 -6.26 -16.05 5.43
CA GLU A 180 -5.23 -16.39 6.42
C GLU A 180 -4.45 -15.12 6.81
N VAL A 181 -4.23 -14.91 8.11
CA VAL A 181 -3.52 -13.76 8.65
C VAL A 181 -2.11 -14.16 9.02
N TYR A 182 -1.14 -13.38 8.56
CA TYR A 182 0.28 -13.54 8.86
C TYR A 182 0.80 -12.26 9.50
N TYR A 183 1.44 -12.37 10.65
CA TYR A 183 2.09 -11.29 11.37
C TYR A 183 3.59 -11.25 11.05
N ASN A 184 4.11 -10.04 10.82
CA ASN A 184 5.54 -9.80 10.66
C ASN A 184 5.89 -8.48 11.36
N ASP A 185 6.90 -8.48 12.22
CA ASP A 185 7.36 -7.28 12.91
C ASP A 185 8.69 -6.74 12.36
N GLY A 186 9.24 -7.37 11.33
CA GLY A 186 10.48 -7.01 10.64
C GLY A 186 11.76 -7.10 11.49
N MET A 187 11.65 -7.21 12.82
CA MET A 187 12.77 -7.14 13.75
C MET A 187 13.04 -8.47 14.44
N ILE A 188 12.00 -9.08 15.01
CA ILE A 188 12.07 -10.38 15.67
C ILE A 188 11.77 -11.47 14.64
N SER A 189 10.76 -11.26 13.80
CA SER A 189 10.37 -12.24 12.79
C SER A 189 11.33 -12.32 11.61
N GLY A 190 12.10 -11.24 11.34
CA GLY A 190 13.04 -11.15 10.23
C GLY A 190 12.37 -11.53 8.89
N ALA A 191 12.99 -12.47 8.17
CA ALA A 191 12.47 -13.02 6.93
C ALA A 191 11.23 -13.92 7.09
N THR A 192 10.88 -14.33 8.31
CA THR A 192 9.75 -15.23 8.58
C THR A 192 8.49 -14.46 8.97
N SER A 193 7.33 -15.10 8.79
CA SER A 193 6.05 -14.56 9.25
C SER A 193 5.34 -15.58 10.14
N ILE A 194 4.64 -15.08 11.16
CA ILE A 194 3.90 -15.91 12.13
C ILE A 194 2.45 -16.01 11.66
N GLN A 195 1.96 -17.23 11.42
CA GLN A 195 0.56 -17.44 11.06
C GLN A 195 -0.34 -17.27 12.30
N GLU A 196 -1.25 -16.29 12.28
CA GLU A 196 -2.18 -15.99 13.38
C GLU A 196 -3.53 -16.72 13.23
N GLY A 197 -3.80 -17.33 12.07
CA GLY A 197 -5.04 -18.04 11.76
C GLY A 197 -5.95 -17.29 10.78
N PRO A 198 -7.24 -17.66 10.64
CA PRO A 198 -8.15 -17.05 9.68
C PRO A 198 -8.70 -15.70 10.17
N LEU A 199 -8.99 -14.80 9.23
CA LEU A 199 -9.61 -13.50 9.43
C LEU A 199 -11.09 -13.68 9.84
N ALA A 200 -11.35 -14.00 11.10
CA ALA A 200 -12.72 -14.03 11.62
C ALA A 200 -13.32 -12.61 11.69
N LYS A 201 -14.65 -12.49 11.53
CA LYS A 201 -15.35 -11.19 11.64
C LYS A 201 -15.19 -10.52 13.02
N SER A 202 -14.97 -11.30 14.08
CA SER A 202 -14.59 -10.80 15.41
C SER A 202 -13.11 -10.43 15.47
N ALA A 203 -12.24 -11.25 14.86
CA ALA A 203 -10.80 -11.06 14.83
C ALA A 203 -10.35 -9.73 14.22
N LEU A 204 -11.09 -9.11 13.29
CA LEU A 204 -10.72 -7.78 12.77
C LEU A 204 -10.75 -6.67 13.85
N ARG A 205 -11.70 -6.75 14.79
CA ARG A 205 -11.73 -5.83 15.94
C ARG A 205 -10.64 -6.18 16.94
N ASP A 206 -10.40 -7.47 17.14
CA ASP A 206 -9.42 -7.97 18.10
C ASP A 206 -7.99 -7.74 17.62
N VAL A 207 -7.70 -7.90 16.32
CA VAL A 207 -6.42 -7.59 15.66
C VAL A 207 -6.05 -6.12 15.83
N VAL A 208 -7.00 -5.20 15.66
CA VAL A 208 -6.75 -3.76 15.91
C VAL A 208 -6.61 -3.49 17.40
N ARG A 209 -7.48 -4.05 18.26
CA ARG A 209 -7.48 -3.79 19.71
C ARG A 209 -6.28 -4.38 20.44
N GLU A 210 -5.89 -5.61 20.11
CA GLU A 210 -4.80 -6.33 20.78
C GLU A 210 -3.45 -5.69 20.45
N THR A 211 -3.30 -5.19 19.23
CA THR A 211 -2.13 -4.39 18.82
C THR A 211 -2.03 -3.07 19.58
N ILE A 212 -3.17 -2.39 19.82
CA ILE A 212 -3.23 -1.16 20.61
C ILE A 212 -2.95 -1.45 22.10
N ARG A 213 -3.46 -2.57 22.64
CA ARG A 213 -3.31 -2.94 24.06
C ARG A 213 -1.91 -3.43 24.42
N HIS A 214 -1.30 -4.30 23.62
CA HIS A 214 -0.09 -5.01 24.06
C HIS A 214 1.20 -4.23 23.99
N ARG A 215 1.30 -3.16 23.20
CA ARG A 215 2.59 -2.50 22.98
C ARG A 215 2.66 -1.02 23.40
N ARG A 216 1.63 -0.46 24.05
CA ARG A 216 1.51 1.00 24.32
C ARG A 216 1.88 1.84 23.09
N LEU A 217 1.68 1.30 21.88
CA LEU A 217 2.03 1.99 20.65
C LEU A 217 1.01 3.07 20.46
N SER A 218 1.45 4.24 20.00
CA SER A 218 0.52 5.13 19.35
C SER A 218 0.11 4.46 18.02
N PRO A 219 -1.18 4.10 17.78
CA PRO A 219 -1.70 3.81 16.45
C PRO A 219 -1.63 5.06 15.57
N SER A 220 -0.43 5.43 15.13
CA SER A 220 -0.24 6.67 14.36
C SER A 220 -0.41 6.51 12.85
N ALA A 221 -0.57 5.27 12.36
CA ALA A 221 -1.60 4.99 11.37
C ALA A 221 -1.76 3.48 11.13
N VAL A 222 -2.92 3.15 10.56
CA VAL A 222 -3.19 1.84 9.99
C VAL A 222 -3.27 2.03 8.50
N GLY A 223 -2.30 1.50 7.75
CA GLY A 223 -2.36 1.40 6.29
C GLY A 223 -3.20 0.20 5.89
N PHE A 224 -4.27 0.42 5.13
CA PHE A 224 -5.07 -0.67 4.56
C PHE A 224 -4.66 -0.90 3.12
N TRP A 225 -4.55 -2.15 2.70
CA TRP A 225 -4.43 -2.50 1.29
C TRP A 225 -5.71 -3.20 0.88
N ILE A 226 -6.26 -2.81 -0.26
CA ILE A 226 -7.52 -3.40 -0.71
C ILE A 226 -7.40 -3.77 -2.20
N GLU A 227 -7.70 -5.03 -2.57
CA GLU A 227 -7.54 -5.59 -3.95
C GLU A 227 -8.90 -5.82 -4.62
N PRO A 228 -9.11 -5.45 -5.91
CA PRO A 228 -10.39 -5.63 -6.59
C PRO A 228 -10.74 -7.11 -6.80
N GLU A 229 -12.02 -7.47 -6.59
CA GLU A 229 -12.55 -8.82 -6.79
C GLU A 229 -12.63 -9.19 -8.29
N GLY A 230 -12.15 -10.37 -8.66
CA GLY A 230 -12.29 -10.93 -10.02
C GLY A 230 -11.14 -10.70 -11.00
N LYS A 231 -10.06 -9.99 -10.60
CA LYS A 231 -8.82 -9.96 -11.40
C LYS A 231 -7.84 -11.03 -10.88
N GLU A 232 -7.61 -12.09 -11.68
CA GLU A 232 -6.58 -13.09 -11.37
C GLU A 232 -5.19 -12.51 -11.65
N LEU A 233 -4.44 -12.24 -10.58
CA LEU A 233 -3.03 -11.88 -10.62
C LEU A 233 -2.24 -13.03 -9.97
N PHE A 234 -1.60 -13.89 -10.76
CA PHE A 234 -0.72 -14.93 -10.20
C PHE A 234 0.44 -15.35 -11.11
N GLY A 235 1.65 -15.24 -10.55
CA GLY A 235 2.83 -16.05 -10.86
C GLY A 235 4.13 -15.38 -10.41
N VAL A 236 4.65 -15.69 -9.22
CA VAL A 236 6.04 -15.37 -8.83
C VAL A 236 6.77 -16.69 -8.58
N ARG A 237 7.82 -16.96 -9.37
CA ARG A 237 8.84 -17.98 -9.09
C ARG A 237 10.17 -17.24 -9.02
N VAL A 238 10.90 -17.37 -7.92
CA VAL A 238 12.27 -16.88 -7.80
C VAL A 238 13.21 -18.06 -7.55
N CYS A 239 14.31 -18.09 -8.31
CA CYS A 239 15.32 -19.13 -8.25
C CYS A 239 16.36 -18.83 -7.15
N LYS A 240 16.83 -19.90 -6.50
CA LYS A 240 17.82 -19.88 -5.41
C LYS A 240 19.26 -19.72 -5.94
N MET A 241 20.08 -18.90 -5.30
CA MET A 241 21.55 -19.00 -5.37
C MET A 241 22.17 -19.04 -3.97
N GLY A 242 23.16 -19.92 -3.78
CA GLY A 242 24.02 -19.96 -2.57
C GLY A 242 24.91 -18.72 -2.52
N SER A 243 25.41 -18.26 -1.38
CA SER A 243 26.40 -18.94 -0.53
C SER A 243 26.60 -18.20 0.80
N ASN A 244 27.31 -18.83 1.73
CA ASN A 244 27.62 -18.42 3.10
C ASN A 244 28.29 -17.04 3.26
N VAL A 245 27.80 -16.25 4.23
CA VAL A 245 28.56 -15.17 4.90
C VAL A 245 28.25 -15.20 6.40
N THR A 246 29.28 -15.29 7.22
CA THR A 246 29.22 -15.13 8.68
C THR A 246 29.46 -13.66 9.05
N MET A 247 28.55 -13.04 9.80
CA MET A 247 28.75 -11.69 10.38
C MET A 247 28.62 -11.69 11.91
N LYS A 248 29.42 -10.82 12.54
CA LYS A 248 29.53 -10.57 14.00
C LYS A 248 28.36 -9.73 14.53
N PRO A 249 28.04 -9.79 15.84
CA PRO A 249 26.91 -9.08 16.42
C PRO A 249 27.24 -7.63 16.79
N GLY A 250 26.43 -6.69 16.32
CA GLY A 250 26.49 -5.28 16.72
C GLY A 250 25.44 -4.43 16.01
N SER A 251 24.43 -3.98 16.77
CA SER A 251 23.37 -3.01 16.42
C SER A 251 22.58 -3.25 15.13
N TYR A 252 21.36 -3.78 15.26
CA TYR A 252 20.44 -3.98 14.13
C TYR A 252 19.34 -2.92 14.13
N LEU A 253 19.34 -2.13 13.05
CA LEU A 253 18.27 -1.25 12.58
C LEU A 253 17.28 -2.10 11.78
N ALA A 254 15.98 -2.00 12.07
CA ALA A 254 14.94 -2.72 11.34
C ALA A 254 13.91 -1.74 10.78
N SER A 255 14.02 -1.46 9.49
CA SER A 255 12.91 -1.05 8.62
C SER A 255 12.51 -2.29 7.80
N CYS A 256 11.24 -2.46 7.42
CA CYS A 256 10.76 -3.37 6.36
C CYS A 256 9.49 -2.81 5.74
N VAL A 257 9.35 -2.93 4.43
CA VAL A 257 8.05 -2.82 3.78
C VAL A 257 7.91 -4.03 2.88
N GLY A 258 6.89 -4.83 3.15
CA GLY A 258 6.43 -5.87 2.23
C GLY A 258 5.48 -5.24 1.22
N VAL A 259 5.94 -5.05 -0.02
CA VAL A 259 5.08 -4.99 -1.19
C VAL A 259 5.36 -6.24 -2.01
N LEU A 260 4.40 -7.16 -2.06
CA LEU A 260 4.44 -8.29 -2.99
C LEU A 260 3.67 -7.90 -4.25
N THR A 261 4.37 -7.94 -5.38
CA THR A 261 3.84 -7.69 -6.72
C THR A 261 3.50 -9.01 -7.42
N SER A 262 2.59 -8.93 -8.41
CA SER A 262 2.51 -9.83 -9.55
C SER A 262 1.54 -9.24 -10.58
N VAL A 263 2.03 -8.88 -11.77
CA VAL A 263 1.21 -8.55 -12.96
C VAL A 263 1.83 -9.24 -14.18
N GLN A 264 0.99 -9.88 -14.98
CA GLN A 264 1.21 -10.08 -16.42
C GLN A 264 -0.02 -9.49 -17.14
N PRO A 265 0.16 -8.81 -18.29
CA PRO A 265 -0.96 -8.19 -19.02
C PRO A 265 -1.59 -9.15 -20.02
N LYS A 266 -2.87 -8.91 -20.35
CA LYS A 266 -3.45 -9.26 -21.65
C LYS A 266 -3.84 -7.97 -22.37
N TYR A 267 -3.25 -7.82 -23.55
CA TYR A 267 -3.57 -6.96 -24.72
C TYR A 267 -3.06 -5.51 -24.83
N ASP A 268 -2.69 -5.24 -26.10
CA ASP A 268 -1.95 -4.14 -26.72
C ASP A 268 -2.55 -2.73 -26.61
N ILE A 269 -1.68 -1.72 -26.47
CA ILE A 269 -1.37 -0.68 -27.48
C ILE A 269 -0.35 0.31 -26.87
N GLU A 270 0.55 0.78 -27.73
CA GLU A 270 1.87 1.35 -27.49
C GLU A 270 1.95 2.74 -26.83
N THR A 271 3.18 3.01 -26.35
CA THR A 271 3.76 4.29 -25.91
C THR A 271 3.36 4.80 -24.52
N GLY A 272 4.11 4.31 -23.52
CA GLY A 272 4.04 4.66 -22.09
C GLY A 272 4.52 3.52 -21.18
N GLN A 273 4.48 2.29 -21.70
CA GLN A 273 4.82 1.05 -20.99
C GLN A 273 6.32 0.75 -20.89
N GLU A 274 7.18 1.43 -21.65
CA GLU A 274 8.61 1.07 -21.74
C GLU A 274 9.38 1.26 -20.43
N ARG A 275 8.96 2.16 -19.53
CA ARG A 275 9.69 2.40 -18.28
C ARG A 275 9.36 1.36 -17.19
N MET A 276 8.11 0.92 -17.13
CA MET A 276 7.66 -0.12 -16.19
C MET A 276 8.04 -1.52 -16.69
N ALA A 277 7.98 -1.75 -18.01
CA ALA A 277 8.46 -2.97 -18.65
C ALA A 277 9.99 -3.07 -18.64
N SER A 278 10.75 -1.98 -18.80
CA SER A 278 12.22 -1.99 -18.69
C SER A 278 12.70 -2.30 -17.28
N ASN A 279 12.00 -1.78 -16.25
CA ASN A 279 12.28 -2.15 -14.86
C ASN A 279 11.85 -3.60 -14.54
N MET A 280 10.79 -4.12 -15.18
CA MET A 280 10.36 -5.53 -15.05
C MET A 280 11.19 -6.53 -15.90
N MET A 281 11.76 -6.14 -17.03
CA MET A 281 12.53 -7.03 -17.93
C MET A 281 13.99 -7.15 -17.50
N LYS A 282 14.58 -6.12 -16.88
CA LYS A 282 15.90 -6.24 -16.23
C LYS A 282 15.91 -7.19 -15.03
N MET A 283 14.73 -7.58 -14.54
CA MET A 283 14.57 -8.64 -13.54
C MET A 283 14.60 -10.07 -14.12
N LEU A 284 14.58 -10.26 -15.44
CA LEU A 284 14.41 -11.60 -16.06
C LEU A 284 15.57 -12.10 -16.94
N GLU A 285 16.58 -11.29 -17.28
CA GLU A 285 17.76 -11.75 -18.04
C GLU A 285 19.07 -11.49 -17.30
N MET A 286 19.53 -12.46 -16.51
CA MET A 286 20.96 -12.74 -16.29
C MET A 286 21.15 -14.21 -15.88
N LYS A 287 21.25 -15.11 -16.87
CA LYS A 287 22.18 -16.27 -16.85
C LYS A 287 22.11 -17.04 -18.17
N GLU A 288 23.12 -16.86 -19.02
CA GLU A 288 23.72 -17.95 -19.80
C GLU A 288 25.09 -17.51 -20.35
N LEU A 289 26.16 -18.02 -19.72
CA LEU A 289 27.42 -18.46 -20.32
C LEU A 289 28.42 -18.71 -19.19
N ASP A 290 28.52 -19.97 -18.78
CA ASP A 290 29.80 -20.67 -18.57
C ASP A 290 29.54 -22.09 -18.05
N ARG A 291 29.27 -22.99 -19.00
CA ARG A 291 29.72 -24.37 -18.93
C ARG A 291 30.49 -24.64 -20.22
N ALA A 292 31.81 -24.52 -20.16
CA ALA A 292 32.68 -25.27 -21.06
C ALA A 292 33.00 -26.62 -20.40
N PRO A 293 33.04 -27.72 -21.16
CA PRO A 293 33.48 -29.02 -20.66
C PRO A 293 35.02 -29.07 -20.67
N GLU A 294 35.63 -29.38 -19.54
CA GLU A 294 37.00 -29.92 -19.56
C GLU A 294 36.94 -31.36 -20.09
N GLN A 295 37.19 -31.50 -21.39
CA GLN A 295 37.75 -32.71 -21.97
C GLN A 295 39.26 -32.61 -21.88
N GLY A 296 39.89 -33.72 -21.48
CA GLY A 296 41.31 -33.77 -21.18
C GLY A 296 42.24 -33.72 -22.39
N PHE A 297 43.51 -33.56 -22.06
CA PHE A 297 44.66 -34.23 -22.65
C PHE A 297 45.62 -34.60 -21.53
#